data_AF-A0A1V4TFD0-F1
#
_entry.id   AF-A0A1V4TFD0-F1
#
_cell.length_a   1.000
_cell.length_b   1.000
_cell.length_c   1.000
_cell.angle_alpha   90.00
_cell.angle_beta   90.00
_cell.angle_gamma   90.00
#
_symmetry.space_group_name_H-M   'P 1'
#
loop_
_entity.id
_entity.type
_entity.pdbx_description
1 polymer ?
#
loop_
_entity_poly.entity_id
_entity_poly.type
_entity_poly.pdbx_seq_one_letter_code
_entity_poly.pdbx_strand_id
1 'polypeptide(L)'
;MARPSKLTPELVDEIVKHIKAGNYPETAAEIAGISSTTFYRWKKYGKERKTGKFREFWESIKKAESFAEGLRVQTILKASEDGNWQAAGWWLERKFPDRWGRRQEIKMEHSGSIKKTVHFNQEAQNKILEEEGYDES
;
A
#
# COMPACT_ATOMS: atom_id res chain seq x y z
N MET A 1 -31.16 26.43 21.57
CA MET A 1 -31.38 25.70 20.30
C MET A 1 -30.04 25.39 19.66
N ALA A 2 -29.76 24.12 19.31
CA ALA A 2 -28.54 23.74 18.62
C ALA A 2 -28.57 24.25 17.16
N ARG A 3 -27.47 24.85 16.70
CA ARG A 3 -27.34 25.30 15.30
C ARG A 3 -27.53 24.09 14.36
N PRO A 4 -28.42 24.17 13.35
CA PRO A 4 -28.58 23.09 12.37
C PRO A 4 -27.24 22.74 11.74
N SER A 5 -26.91 21.45 11.68
CA SER A 5 -25.68 21.04 10.99
C SER A 5 -25.85 21.22 9.50
N LYS A 6 -24.78 21.62 8.80
CA LYS A 6 -24.74 21.65 7.34
C LYS A 6 -24.92 20.26 6.69
N LEU A 7 -24.81 19.17 7.45
CA LEU A 7 -25.06 17.80 6.97
C LEU A 7 -26.57 17.58 6.76
N THR A 8 -27.04 17.82 5.55
CA THR A 8 -28.41 17.51 5.09
C THR A 8 -28.40 16.25 4.20
N PRO A 9 -29.54 15.55 4.05
CA PRO A 9 -29.63 14.38 3.17
C PRO A 9 -29.19 14.66 1.72
N GLU A 10 -29.58 15.80 1.16
CA GLU A 10 -29.29 16.18 -0.23
C GLU A 10 -27.78 16.35 -0.45
N LEU A 11 -27.09 16.93 0.54
CA LEU A 11 -25.63 17.05 0.53
C LEU A 11 -24.96 15.67 0.60
N VAL A 12 -25.49 14.76 1.42
CA VAL A 12 -24.96 13.38 1.50
C VAL A 12 -25.12 12.68 0.16
N ASP A 13 -26.26 12.81 -0.49
CA ASP A 13 -26.54 12.19 -1.78
C ASP A 13 -25.62 12.71 -2.88
N GLU A 14 -25.35 14.01 -2.93
CA GLU A 14 -24.42 14.59 -3.91
C GLU A 14 -22.97 14.08 -3.68
N ILE A 15 -22.51 14.03 -2.43
CA ILE A 15 -21.18 13.46 -2.10
C ILE A 15 -21.12 11.99 -2.52
N VAL A 16 -22.13 11.19 -2.16
CA VAL A 16 -22.21 9.76 -2.48
C VAL A 16 -22.18 9.53 -3.99
N LYS A 17 -22.89 10.35 -4.77
CA LYS A 17 -22.91 10.29 -6.23
C LYS A 17 -21.51 10.47 -6.82
N HIS A 18 -20.76 11.47 -6.37
CA HIS A 18 -19.40 11.71 -6.87
C HIS A 18 -18.41 10.61 -6.45
N ILE A 19 -18.54 10.06 -5.25
CA ILE A 19 -17.72 8.92 -4.82
C ILE A 19 -18.03 7.68 -5.66
N LYS A 20 -19.31 7.38 -5.93
CA LYS A 20 -19.70 6.26 -6.81
C LYS A 20 -19.16 6.43 -8.23
N ALA A 21 -19.00 7.67 -8.69
CA ALA A 21 -18.33 7.99 -9.96
C ALA A 21 -16.79 7.79 -9.91
N GLY A 22 -16.23 7.38 -8.78
CA GLY A 22 -14.82 7.05 -8.60
C GLY A 22 -13.94 8.22 -8.16
N ASN A 23 -14.52 9.35 -7.74
CA ASN A 23 -13.75 10.46 -7.19
C ASN A 23 -13.24 10.14 -5.78
N TYR A 24 -12.14 10.77 -5.40
CA TYR A 24 -11.67 10.77 -4.02
C TYR A 24 -12.74 11.41 -3.10
N PRO A 25 -12.92 10.89 -1.87
CA PRO A 25 -13.95 11.42 -0.95
C PRO A 25 -13.80 12.91 -0.65
N GLU A 26 -12.58 13.43 -0.51
CA GLU A 26 -12.31 14.86 -0.34
C GLU A 26 -12.74 15.69 -1.55
N THR A 27 -12.45 15.22 -2.77
CA THR A 27 -12.85 15.89 -4.00
C THR A 27 -14.38 15.91 -4.13
N ALA A 28 -15.04 14.79 -3.83
CA ALA A 28 -16.50 14.70 -3.81
C ALA A 28 -17.12 15.68 -2.79
N ALA A 29 -16.51 15.84 -1.62
CA ALA A 29 -16.95 16.81 -0.62
C ALA A 29 -16.78 18.26 -1.09
N GLU A 30 -15.64 18.58 -1.71
CA GLU A 30 -15.37 19.93 -2.21
C GLU A 30 -16.28 20.30 -3.39
N ILE A 31 -16.56 19.37 -4.30
CA ILE A 31 -17.59 19.54 -5.35
C ILE A 31 -18.96 19.84 -4.74
N ALA A 32 -19.31 19.16 -3.64
CA ALA A 32 -20.55 19.39 -2.91
C ALA A 32 -20.52 20.66 -2.01
N GLY A 33 -19.45 21.46 -2.06
CA GLY A 33 -19.33 22.73 -1.34
C GLY A 33 -18.91 22.59 0.13
N ILE A 34 -18.31 21.46 0.52
CA ILE A 34 -17.83 21.19 1.87
C ILE A 34 -16.32 21.04 1.86
N SER A 35 -15.64 21.74 2.77
CA SER A 35 -14.19 21.57 2.90
C SER A 35 -13.82 20.15 3.30
N SER A 36 -12.74 19.63 2.72
CA SER A 36 -12.16 18.33 3.06
C SER A 36 -11.96 18.15 4.57
N THR A 37 -11.49 19.17 5.29
CA THR A 37 -11.39 19.16 6.76
C THR A 37 -12.72 18.88 7.45
N THR A 38 -13.80 19.53 7.01
CA THR A 38 -15.14 19.34 7.58
C THR A 38 -15.64 17.93 7.30
N PHE A 39 -15.45 17.45 6.07
CA PHE A 39 -15.79 16.09 5.66
C PHE A 39 -15.11 15.05 6.53
N TYR A 40 -13.78 15.12 6.69
CA TYR A 40 -13.03 14.14 7.48
C TYR A 40 -13.40 14.18 8.96
N ARG A 41 -13.68 15.36 9.51
CA ARG A 41 -14.20 15.49 10.88
C ARG A 41 -15.55 14.78 11.03
N TRP A 42 -16.47 14.96 10.09
CA TRP A 42 -17.76 14.28 10.10
C TRP A 42 -17.64 12.77 9.91
N LYS A 43 -16.76 12.32 9.00
CA LYS A 43 -16.47 10.90 8.75
C LYS A 43 -15.90 10.23 10.01
N LYS A 44 -14.94 10.88 10.69
CA LYS A 44 -14.38 10.40 11.97
C LYS A 44 -15.46 10.30 13.05
N TYR A 45 -16.24 11.37 13.23
CA TYR A 45 -17.31 11.42 14.22
C TYR A 45 -18.41 10.38 13.96
N GLY A 46 -18.74 10.13 12.70
CA GLY A 46 -19.68 9.08 12.29
C GLY A 46 -19.19 7.67 12.57
N LYS A 47 -17.90 7.41 12.35
CA LYS A 47 -17.26 6.10 12.61
C LYS A 47 -17.37 5.68 14.07
N GLU A 48 -17.22 6.63 14.99
CA GLU A 48 -17.22 6.39 16.45
C GLU A 48 -18.65 6.21 17.02
N ARG A 49 -19.68 6.59 16.27
CA ARG A 49 -21.08 6.50 16.71
C ARG A 49 -21.72 5.18 16.29
N LYS A 50 -22.73 4.76 17.06
CA LYS A 50 -23.57 3.60 16.75
C LYS A 50 -24.84 3.96 15.97
N THR A 51 -25.35 5.18 16.13
CA THR A 51 -26.61 5.65 15.52
C THR A 51 -26.57 7.14 15.18
N GLY A 52 -27.55 7.59 14.38
CA GLY A 52 -27.81 8.98 14.02
C GLY A 52 -27.15 9.43 12.72
N LYS A 53 -27.50 10.63 12.24
CA LYS A 53 -27.14 11.13 10.91
C LYS A 53 -25.66 11.06 10.54
N PHE A 54 -24.74 11.27 11.49
CA PHE A 54 -23.31 11.18 11.20
C PHE A 54 -22.85 9.72 10.99
N ARG A 55 -23.48 8.79 11.70
CA ARG A 55 -23.25 7.36 11.51
C ARG A 55 -23.78 6.92 10.14
N GLU A 56 -25.01 7.29 9.81
CA GLU A 56 -25.63 7.01 8.50
C GLU A 56 -24.81 7.62 7.35
N PHE A 57 -24.29 8.84 7.53
CA PHE A 57 -23.35 9.46 6.60
C PHE A 57 -22.11 8.61 6.41
N TRP A 58 -21.42 8.22 7.49
CA TRP A 58 -20.21 7.38 7.41
C TRP A 58 -20.48 6.04 6.70
N GLU A 59 -21.60 5.39 6.99
CA GLU A 59 -22.02 4.14 6.32
C GLU A 59 -22.28 4.36 4.83
N SER A 60 -22.92 5.47 4.48
CA SER A 60 -23.19 5.86 3.08
C SER A 60 -21.91 6.08 2.30
N ILE A 61 -20.92 6.75 2.89
CA ILE A 61 -19.59 6.93 2.29
C ILE A 61 -18.90 5.57 2.07
N LYS A 62 -18.87 4.71 3.10
CA LYS A 62 -18.24 3.38 2.99
C LYS A 62 -18.90 2.52 1.90
N LYS A 63 -20.23 2.57 1.81
CA LYS A 63 -21.00 1.87 0.77
C LYS A 63 -20.70 2.43 -0.63
N ALA A 64 -20.57 3.75 -0.76
CA ALA A 64 -20.22 4.40 -2.01
C ALA A 64 -18.80 4.03 -2.48
N GLU A 65 -17.82 4.03 -1.57
CA GLU A 65 -16.44 3.61 -1.83
C GLU A 65 -16.40 2.16 -2.34
N SER A 66 -17.11 1.25 -1.65
CA SER A 66 -17.19 -0.17 -2.04
C SER A 66 -17.87 -0.36 -3.40
N PHE A 67 -18.93 0.43 -3.68
CA PHE A 67 -19.62 0.41 -4.96
C PHE A 67 -18.70 0.88 -6.10
N ALA A 68 -17.99 1.98 -5.90
CA ALA A 68 -17.07 2.54 -6.89
C ALA A 68 -15.96 1.53 -7.23
N GLU A 69 -15.38 0.88 -6.21
CA GLU A 69 -14.39 -0.19 -6.40
C GLU A 69 -14.98 -1.32 -7.25
N GLY A 70 -16.13 -1.86 -6.87
CA GLY A 70 -16.80 -2.94 -7.62
C GLY A 70 -17.09 -2.57 -9.08
N LEU A 71 -17.54 -1.35 -9.34
CA LEU A 71 -17.79 -0.85 -10.70
C LEU A 71 -16.49 -0.80 -11.54
N ARG A 72 -15.38 -0.39 -10.94
CA ARG A 72 -14.07 -0.37 -11.63
C ARG A 72 -13.57 -1.77 -11.93
N VAL A 73 -13.76 -2.73 -11.00
CA VAL A 73 -13.46 -4.14 -11.26
C VAL A 73 -14.25 -4.65 -12.46
N GLN A 74 -15.56 -4.41 -12.50
CA GLN A 74 -16.40 -4.81 -13.64
C GLN A 74 -15.94 -4.18 -14.97
N THR A 75 -15.51 -2.92 -14.93
CA THR A 75 -14.98 -2.23 -16.12
C THR A 75 -13.71 -2.91 -16.64
N ILE A 76 -12.81 -3.31 -15.75
CA ILE A 76 -11.57 -4.02 -16.10
C ILE A 76 -11.89 -5.40 -16.69
N LEU A 77 -12.82 -6.15 -16.08
CA LEU A 77 -13.24 -7.46 -16.58
C LEU A 77 -13.86 -7.34 -17.97
N LYS A 78 -14.77 -6.37 -18.16
CA LYS A 78 -15.37 -6.11 -19.48
C LYS A 78 -14.32 -5.77 -20.54
N ALA A 79 -13.36 -4.89 -20.22
CA ALA A 79 -12.28 -4.57 -21.15
C ALA A 79 -11.44 -5.80 -21.53
N SER A 80 -11.25 -6.74 -20.59
CA SER A 80 -10.59 -8.01 -20.87
C SER A 80 -11.41 -8.91 -21.80
N GLU A 81 -12.73 -8.99 -21.59
CA GLU A 81 -13.65 -9.76 -22.44
C GLU A 81 -13.72 -9.18 -23.86
N ASP A 82 -13.68 -7.85 -23.99
CA ASP A 82 -13.68 -7.11 -25.25
C ASP A 82 -12.33 -7.18 -26.01
N GLY A 83 -11.39 -8.02 -25.55
CA GLY A 83 -10.15 -8.34 -26.26
C GLY A 83 -8.89 -7.62 -25.75
N ASN A 84 -8.99 -6.76 -24.73
CA ASN A 84 -7.81 -6.17 -24.11
C ASN A 84 -7.21 -7.13 -23.05
N TRP A 85 -6.44 -8.10 -23.51
CA TRP A 85 -5.78 -9.08 -22.63
C TRP A 85 -4.88 -8.44 -21.56
N GLN A 86 -4.34 -7.24 -21.79
CA GLN A 86 -3.51 -6.53 -20.81
C GLN A 86 -4.33 -6.12 -19.57
N ALA A 87 -5.65 -5.90 -19.72
CA ALA A 87 -6.54 -5.62 -18.60
C ALA A 87 -6.65 -6.81 -17.63
N ALA A 88 -6.74 -8.05 -18.15
CA ALA A 88 -6.67 -9.27 -17.35
C ALA A 88 -5.31 -9.43 -16.68
N GLY A 89 -4.22 -9.20 -17.41
CA GLY A 89 -2.87 -9.24 -16.85
C GLY A 89 -2.69 -8.27 -15.68
N TRP A 90 -3.08 -7.01 -15.88
CA TRP A 90 -3.02 -5.97 -14.85
C TRP A 90 -3.87 -6.29 -13.62
N TRP A 91 -5.08 -6.84 -13.82
CA TRP A 91 -5.93 -7.29 -12.72
C TRP A 91 -5.28 -8.39 -11.89
N LEU A 92 -4.71 -9.41 -12.55
CA LEU A 92 -4.03 -10.53 -11.88
C LEU A 92 -2.79 -10.07 -11.11
N GLU A 93 -1.97 -9.20 -11.70
CA GLU A 93 -0.80 -8.60 -11.05
C GLU A 93 -1.16 -7.89 -9.75
N ARG A 94 -2.30 -7.18 -9.71
CA ARG A 94 -2.74 -6.42 -8.52
C ARG A 94 -3.47 -7.28 -7.50
N LYS A 95 -4.28 -8.25 -7.94
CA LYS A 95 -5.05 -9.11 -7.03
C LYS A 95 -4.19 -10.19 -6.39
N PHE A 96 -3.17 -10.65 -7.11
CA PHE A 96 -2.29 -11.75 -6.71
C PHE A 96 -0.81 -11.40 -6.95
N PRO A 97 -0.28 -10.35 -6.30
CA PRO A 97 1.07 -9.84 -6.57
C PRO A 97 2.16 -10.89 -6.35
N ASP A 98 2.03 -11.78 -5.37
CA ASP A 98 3.04 -12.82 -5.12
C ASP A 98 3.16 -13.85 -6.25
N ARG A 99 2.06 -14.08 -6.98
CA ARG A 99 1.96 -15.09 -8.05
C ARG A 99 2.18 -14.51 -9.44
N TRP A 100 1.68 -13.29 -9.66
CA TRP A 100 1.65 -12.67 -10.99
C TRP A 100 2.45 -11.37 -11.07
N GLY A 101 2.87 -10.81 -9.94
CA GLY A 101 3.68 -9.60 -9.91
C GLY A 101 5.06 -9.80 -10.52
N ARG A 102 5.64 -8.71 -11.04
CA ARG A 102 6.97 -8.73 -11.63
C ARG A 102 8.01 -9.12 -10.59
N ARG A 103 8.68 -10.25 -10.80
CA ARG A 103 9.88 -10.61 -10.02
C ARG A 103 11.04 -9.75 -10.50
N GLN A 104 11.56 -8.90 -9.63
CA GLN A 104 12.85 -8.25 -9.86
C GLN A 104 13.95 -9.22 -9.44
N GLU A 105 14.61 -9.84 -10.40
CA GLU A 105 15.80 -10.63 -10.14
C GLU A 105 16.99 -9.67 -9.98
N ILE A 106 17.35 -9.35 -8.74
CA ILE A 106 18.55 -8.55 -8.46
C ILE A 106 19.75 -9.49 -8.62
N LYS A 107 20.41 -9.44 -9.77
CA LYS A 107 21.74 -10.05 -9.93
C LYS A 107 22.75 -9.23 -9.11
N MET A 108 23.04 -9.69 -7.89
CA MET A 108 24.15 -9.14 -7.09
C MET A 108 25.45 -9.78 -7.56
N GLU A 109 26.11 -9.14 -8.52
CA GLU A 109 27.50 -9.47 -8.88
C GLU A 109 28.42 -8.79 -7.87
N HIS A 110 29.09 -9.58 -7.01
CA HIS A 110 30.10 -9.06 -6.10
C HIS A 110 31.46 -9.04 -6.82
N SER A 111 31.96 -7.84 -7.17
CA SER A 111 33.26 -7.65 -7.82
C SER A 111 34.40 -7.36 -6.83
N GLY A 112 34.19 -7.58 -5.53
CA GLY A 112 35.18 -7.32 -4.50
C GLY A 112 36.26 -8.40 -4.44
N SER A 113 37.52 -8.03 -4.60
CA SER A 113 38.65 -8.92 -4.32
C SER A 113 38.70 -9.26 -2.82
N ILE A 114 38.50 -10.53 -2.46
CA ILE A 114 38.61 -11.01 -1.08
C ILE A 114 40.09 -10.97 -0.67
N LYS A 115 40.49 -9.98 0.14
CA LYS A 115 41.81 -9.99 0.81
C LYS A 115 41.71 -10.85 2.07
N LYS A 116 42.20 -12.09 1.99
CA LYS A 116 42.34 -12.96 3.16
C LYS A 116 43.68 -12.65 3.83
N THR A 117 43.67 -11.89 4.92
CA THR A 117 44.86 -11.70 5.77
C THR A 117 44.97 -12.91 6.69
N VAL A 118 45.98 -13.75 6.46
CA VAL A 118 46.35 -14.83 7.39
C VAL A 118 47.34 -14.25 8.39
N HIS A 119 46.95 -14.16 9.66
CA HIS A 119 47.86 -13.82 10.73
C HIS A 119 48.56 -15.10 11.18
N PHE A 120 49.84 -15.25 10.83
CA PHE A 120 50.68 -16.31 11.37
C PHE A 120 51.07 -15.95 12.79
N ASN A 121 50.82 -16.85 13.73
CA ASN A 121 51.30 -16.71 15.10
C ASN A 121 52.76 -17.16 15.15
N GLN A 122 53.67 -16.18 15.26
CA GLN A 122 55.12 -16.42 15.26
C GLN A 122 55.57 -17.30 16.43
N GLU A 123 54.90 -17.23 17.58
CA GLU A 123 55.24 -18.09 18.73
C GLU A 123 54.96 -19.57 18.43
N ALA A 124 53.85 -19.87 17.75
CA ALA A 124 53.55 -21.25 17.36
C ALA A 124 54.57 -21.78 16.34
N GLN A 125 55.05 -20.92 15.44
CA GLN A 125 56.08 -21.29 14.47
C GLN A 125 57.43 -21.55 15.12
N ASN A 126 57.84 -20.67 16.05
CA ASN A 126 59.11 -20.83 16.76
C ASN A 126 59.10 -22.06 17.67
N LYS A 127 57.96 -22.39 18.31
CA LYS A 127 57.83 -23.60 19.12
C LYS A 127 57.96 -24.89 18.31
N ILE A 128 57.40 -24.91 17.09
CA ILE A 128 57.55 -26.05 16.17
C ILE A 128 59.01 -26.16 15.71
N LEU A 129 59.67 -25.04 15.42
CA LEU A 129 61.08 -25.03 15.00
C LEU A 129 62.04 -25.46 16.12
N GLU A 130 61.73 -25.12 17.38
CA GLU A 130 62.49 -25.57 18.55
C GLU A 130 62.28 -27.06 18.86
N GLU A 131 61.08 -27.62 18.62
CA GLU A 131 60.80 -29.06 18.79
C GLU A 131 61.46 -29.94 17.71
N GLU A 132 61.74 -29.40 16.52
CA GLU A 132 62.36 -30.14 15.41
C GLU A 132 63.91 -30.11 15.40
N GLY A 133 64.56 -29.55 16.44
CA GLY A 133 66.00 -29.74 16.69
C GLY A 133 66.94 -29.18 15.61
N TYR A 134 66.62 -28.02 15.04
CA TYR A 134 67.50 -27.32 14.11
C TYR A 134 68.37 -26.31 14.88
N ASP A 135 69.48 -26.79 15.47
CA ASP A 135 70.56 -25.91 15.95
C ASP A 135 71.31 -25.37 14.72
N GLU A 136 71.32 -24.06 14.50
CA GLU A 136 72.22 -23.44 13.52
C GLU A 136 73.66 -23.44 14.07
N SER A 137 74.34 -24.59 13.98
CA SER A 137 75.80 -24.72 13.83
C SER A 137 76.21 -26.14 13.43
#